data_AF-A0A1M6LIA2-F1
#
_entry.id   AF-A0A1M6LIA2-F1
#
_cell.length_a   1.000
_cell.length_b   1.000
_cell.length_c   1.000
_cell.angle_alpha   90.00
_cell.angle_beta   90.00
_cell.angle_gamma   90.00
#
_symmetry.space_group_name_H-M   'P 1'
#
loop_
_entity.id
_entity.type
_entity.pdbx_description
1 polymer ?
#
loop_
_entity_poly.entity_id
_entity_poly.type
_entity_poly.pdbx_seq_one_letter_code
_entity_poly.pdbx_strand_id
1 'polypeptide(L)' 'MGKVMSEETKYKLAHDLGFGEKVEDHDWSDVTTGEVGSMVREAIKRGEQAIAEEAKANGEFHQNAK' A
#
# COMPACT_ATOMS: atom_id res chain seq x y z
N MET A 1 11.38 -16.20 3.90
CA MET A 1 11.44 -15.11 2.89
C MET A 1 10.40 -14.09 3.27
N GLY A 2 10.76 -12.83 3.52
CA GLY A 2 9.76 -11.76 3.68
C GLY A 2 9.00 -11.56 2.37
N LYS A 3 7.69 -11.31 2.44
CA LYS A 3 6.90 -11.01 1.24
C LYS A 3 7.17 -9.56 0.85
N VAL A 4 7.63 -9.34 -0.39
CA VAL A 4 7.75 -8.00 -0.97
C VAL A 4 6.40 -7.54 -1.52
N MET A 5 6.21 -6.22 -1.61
CA MET A 5 5.03 -5.61 -2.23
C MET A 5 4.87 -6.09 -3.68
N SER A 6 3.63 -6.35 -4.12
CA SER A 6 3.36 -6.74 -5.51
C SER A 6 3.63 -5.58 -6.47
N GLU A 7 4.01 -5.90 -7.71
CA GLU A 7 4.25 -4.90 -8.77
C GLU A 7 3.03 -3.99 -8.97
N GLU A 8 1.84 -4.57 -9.09
CA GLU A 8 0.58 -3.82 -9.19
C GLU A 8 0.42 -2.79 -8.07
N THR A 9 0.71 -3.17 -6.83
CA THR A 9 0.60 -2.26 -5.68
C THR A 9 1.62 -1.12 -5.80
N LYS A 10 2.84 -1.38 -6.29
CA LYS A 10 3.86 -0.35 -6.51
C LYS A 10 3.38 0.69 -7.52
N TYR A 11 2.93 0.26 -8.70
CA TYR A 11 2.47 1.18 -9.75
C TYR A 11 1.24 1.97 -9.30
N LYS A 12 0.27 1.30 -8.66
CA LYS A 12 -0.92 1.98 -8.14
C LYS A 12 -0.55 3.06 -7.12
N LEU A 13 0.36 2.77 -6.18
CA LEU A 13 0.82 3.76 -5.21
C LEU A 13 1.56 4.92 -5.87
N ALA A 14 2.36 4.66 -6.90
CA ALA A 14 3.03 5.72 -7.64
C ALA A 14 2.03 6.68 -8.30
N HIS A 15 0.97 6.14 -8.92
CA HIS A 15 -0.12 6.96 -9.47
C HIS A 15 -0.89 7.70 -8.38
N ASP A 16 -1.27 7.04 -7.29
CA ASP A 16 -2.00 7.66 -6.18
C ASP A 16 -1.21 8.82 -5.53
N LEU A 17 0.12 8.74 -5.56
CA LEU A 17 1.03 9.75 -5.01
C LEU A 17 1.50 10.79 -6.03
N GLY A 18 1.02 10.71 -7.28
CA GLY A 18 1.24 11.72 -8.30
C GLY A 18 2.59 11.63 -9.03
N PHE A 19 3.33 10.53 -8.91
CA PHE A 19 4.57 10.30 -9.64
C PHE A 19 4.52 9.08 -10.58
N GLY A 20 3.31 8.55 -10.82
CA GLY A 20 3.08 7.36 -11.66
C GLY A 20 3.63 7.49 -13.08
N GLU A 21 3.56 8.67 -13.69
CA GLU A 21 4.07 8.93 -15.04
C GLU A 21 5.57 8.61 -15.17
N LYS A 22 6.35 8.71 -14.08
CA LYS A 22 7.79 8.41 -14.07
C LYS A 22 8.11 6.92 -14.10
N VAL A 23 7.12 6.06 -13.92
CA VAL A 23 7.29 4.59 -13.83
C VAL A 23 6.47 3.84 -14.88
N GLU A 24 5.80 4.54 -15.81
CA GLU A 24 4.94 3.91 -16.82
C GLU A 24 5.71 3.02 -17.80
N ASP A 25 6.99 3.29 -18.02
CA ASP A 25 7.89 2.51 -18.86
C ASP A 25 8.55 1.32 -18.12
N HIS A 26 8.07 1.04 -16.89
CA HIS A 26 8.62 0.05 -15.98
C HIS A 26 10.02 0.38 -15.42
N ASP A 27 10.50 1.62 -15.59
CA ASP A 27 11.72 2.11 -14.94
C ASP A 27 11.39 2.87 -13.64
N TRP A 28 12.30 2.84 -12.68
CA TRP A 28 12.21 3.58 -11.42
C TRP A 28 13.37 4.55 -11.24
N SER A 29 14.28 4.66 -12.23
CA SER A 29 15.49 5.48 -12.13
C SER A 29 15.20 6.98 -11.99
N ASP A 30 14.07 7.45 -12.53
CA ASP A 30 13.63 8.85 -12.46
C ASP A 30 12.88 9.21 -11.16
N VAL A 31 12.65 8.23 -10.27
CA VAL A 31 11.96 8.44 -9.00
C VAL A 31 12.95 8.90 -7.93
N THR A 32 12.61 9.98 -7.24
CA THR A 32 13.41 10.51 -6.14
C THR A 32 13.30 9.64 -4.89
N THR A 33 14.32 9.68 -4.03
CA THR A 33 14.27 9.02 -2.72
C THR A 33 13.12 9.52 -1.83
N GLY A 34 12.69 10.78 -2.02
CA GLY A 34 11.53 11.36 -1.35
C GLY A 34 10.21 10.72 -1.79
N GLU A 35 10.02 10.52 -3.09
CA GLU A 35 8.84 9.85 -3.67
C GLU A 35 8.75 8.40 -3.22
N VAL A 36 9.85 7.64 -3.28
CA VAL A 36 9.91 6.27 -2.76
C VAL A 36 9.61 6.25 -1.24
N GLY A 37 10.18 7.19 -0.48
CA GLY A 37 9.92 7.31 0.95
C GLY A 37 8.45 7.56 1.28
N SER A 38 7.77 8.43 0.51
CA SER A 38 6.34 8.68 0.63
C SER A 38 5.51 7.44 0.26
N MET A 39 5.90 6.73 -0.79
CA MET A 39 5.27 5.47 -1.21
C MET A 39 5.32 4.40 -0.13
N VAL A 40 6.47 4.20 0.50
CA VAL A 40 6.61 3.21 1.59
C VAL A 40 5.73 3.59 2.79
N ARG A 41 5.70 4.87 3.19
CA ARG A 41 4.85 5.33 4.29
C ARG A 41 3.37 5.11 4.01
N GLU A 42 2.93 5.44 2.79
CA GLU A 42 1.54 5.25 2.38
C GLU A 42 1.16 3.75 2.32
N ALA A 43 2.07 2.89 1.83
CA ALA A 43 1.87 1.45 1.84
C ALA A 43 1.68 0.89 3.27
N ILE A 44 2.52 1.32 4.22
CA ILE A 44 2.41 0.92 5.63
C ILE A 44 1.08 1.38 6.22
N LYS A 45 0.73 2.66 6.02
CA LYS A 45 -0.53 3.22 6.53
C LYS A 45 -1.76 2.45 6.02
N ARG A 46 -1.81 2.13 4.72
CA ARG A 46 -2.90 1.32 4.14
C ARG A 46 -2.93 -0.10 4.71
N GLY A 47 -1.76 -0.71 4.93
CA GLY A 47 -1.65 -2.02 5.58
C GLY A 47 -2.16 -2.01 7.03
N GLU A 48 -1.78 -0.99 7.81
CA GLU A 48 -2.26 -0.80 9.18
C GLU A 48 -3.79 -0.60 9.23
N GLN A 49 -4.34 0.19 8.32
CA GLN A 49 -5.78 0.40 8.19
C GLN A 49 -6.52 -0.90 7.85
N ALA A 50 -6.03 -1.67 6.87
CA ALA A 50 -6.64 -2.94 6.47
C ALA A 50 -6.67 -3.95 7.63
N ILE A 51 -5.57 -4.06 8.40
CA ILE A 51 -5.52 -4.93 9.59
C ILE A 51 -6.50 -4.45 10.66
N ALA A 52 -6.59 -3.14 10.89
CA ALA A 52 -7.51 -2.58 11.88
C ALA A 52 -8.99 -2.79 11.49
N GLU A 53 -9.32 -2.70 10.20
CA GLU A 53 -10.65 -2.97 9.66
C GLU A 53 -11.01 -4.45 9.78
N GLU A 54 -10.10 -5.35 9.40
CA GLU A 54 -10.27 -6.80 9.56
C GLU A 54 -10.52 -7.18 11.03
N ALA A 55 -9.73 -6.63 11.96
CA ALA A 55 -9.89 -6.88 13.38
C ALA A 55 -11.25 -6.42 13.92
N LYS A 56 -11.74 -5.26 13.46
CA LYS A 56 -13.08 -4.76 13.82
C LYS A 56 -14.19 -5.66 13.29
N ALA A 57 -14.13 -5.99 12.00
CA ALA A 57 -15.13 -6.85 11.36
C ALA A 57 -15.21 -8.21 12.06
N ASN A 58 -14.07 -8.87 12.30
CA ASN A 58 -14.00 -10.13 13.03
C ASN A 58 -14.61 -10.00 14.43
N GLY A 59 -14.30 -8.93 15.16
CA GLY A 59 -14.90 -8.64 16.46
C GLY A 59 -16.43 -8.56 16.39
N GLU A 60 -16.98 -7.81 15.44
CA GLU A 60 -18.43 -7.65 15.25
C GLU A 60 -19.13 -8.98 14.92
N PHE A 61 -18.55 -9.81 14.03
CA PHE A 61 -19.10 -11.14 13.72
C PHE A 61 -19.17 -12.04 14.96
N HIS A 62 -18.15 -12.02 15.82
CA HIS A 62 -18.15 -12.80 17.05
C HIS A 62 -19.13 -12.26 18.12
N GLN A 63 -19.40 -10.95 18.15
CA GLN A 63 -20.41 -10.39 19.06
C GLN A 63 -21.85 -10.71 18.62
N ASN A 64 -22.10 -10.78 17.32
CA ASN A 64 -23.43 -10.97 16.75
C ASN A 64 -23.85 -12.44 16.58
N ALA A 65 -22.95 -13.41 16.84
CA ALA A 65 -23.22 -14.85 16.73
C ALA A 65 -23.96 -15.47 17.95
N LYS A 66 -24.84 -14.71 18.62
CA LYS A 66 -25.66 -15.17 19.75
C LYS A 66 -27.07 -15.58 19.32
#